data_AF-A0A498IEN3-F1
#
_entry.id   AF-A0A498IEN3-F1
#
_cell.length_a   1.000
_cell.length_b   1.000
_cell.length_c   1.000
_cell.angle_alpha   90.00
_cell.angle_beta   90.00
_cell.angle_gamma   90.00
#
_symmetry.space_group_name_H-M   'P 1'
#
loop_
_entity.id
_entity.type
_entity.pdbx_description
1 polymer ?
#
loop_
_entity_poly.entity_id
_entity_poly.type
_entity_poly.pdbx_seq_one_letter_code
_entity_poly.pdbx_strand_id
1 'polypeptide(L)'
;MEACCLKDKEKDNDDEKPDYMVSGSNRIRGKVVLMKKNVLDFNDLKASFVDRIHELLGKGVSMQLISATHPEAAANGLKSRGKLGKVAYLEKWATTITSLSAGETSFTISLDWDESHGAPGALLIRNHHHSQFYLKTITLEDVPEHGQLHFVCNSWVYPAHRYKYNRIFFPNKAYLPSQTPELLHPYREEELANLRGSGSGELKEWDRVYDYAYYNDLGSPDKGPKYARPILGGSYEYPYPRRGRTGRKTTKTGQ
;
A
#
# COMPACT_ATOMS: atom_id res chain seq x y z
N MET A 1 11.83 72.54 53.04
CA MET A 1 11.96 71.10 53.33
C MET A 1 11.79 70.37 52.02
N GLU A 2 12.86 69.63 51.68
CA GLU A 2 13.01 68.60 50.66
C GLU A 2 12.63 68.87 49.20
N ALA A 3 13.65 68.68 48.37
CA ALA A 3 13.68 68.69 46.93
C ALA A 3 13.28 67.31 46.37
N CYS A 4 12.75 67.31 45.14
CA CYS A 4 13.01 66.23 44.19
C CYS A 4 12.95 66.80 42.77
N CYS A 5 14.12 67.10 42.21
CA CYS A 5 14.32 67.35 40.80
C CYS A 5 14.32 66.03 40.02
N LEU A 6 13.60 66.05 38.88
CA LEU A 6 13.89 65.44 37.58
C LEU A 6 14.98 64.36 37.50
N LYS A 7 14.63 63.24 36.86
CA LYS A 7 15.48 62.57 35.87
C LYS A 7 14.66 61.62 35.00
N ASP A 8 14.58 61.95 33.72
CA ASP A 8 14.25 61.03 32.64
C ASP A 8 15.21 59.83 32.64
N LYS A 9 14.66 58.64 32.38
CA LYS A 9 15.41 57.46 31.98
C LYS A 9 14.62 56.69 30.94
N GLU A 10 15.02 56.86 29.68
CA GLU A 10 14.97 55.77 28.71
C GLU A 10 15.72 54.56 29.27
N LYS A 11 15.11 53.40 29.14
CA LYS A 11 15.82 52.14 29.01
C LYS A 11 14.96 51.16 28.24
N ASP A 12 15.35 50.98 26.99
CA ASP A 12 15.13 49.75 26.24
C ASP A 12 15.46 48.54 27.13
N ASN A 13 14.62 47.52 27.03
CA ASN A 13 15.06 46.14 26.95
C ASN A 13 13.91 45.30 26.42
N ASP A 14 14.10 44.85 25.19
CA ASP A 14 13.39 43.77 24.54
C ASP A 14 13.39 42.54 25.43
N ASP A 15 12.27 42.28 26.12
CA ASP A 15 11.94 40.95 26.61
C ASP A 15 11.28 40.17 25.45
N GLU A 16 12.04 39.97 24.37
CA GLU A 16 11.82 38.85 23.45
C GLU A 16 12.02 37.57 24.25
N LYS A 17 10.93 37.09 24.82
CA LYS A 17 10.83 35.72 25.32
C LYS A 17 11.20 34.82 24.14
N PRO A 18 12.30 34.04 24.22
CA PRO A 18 12.66 33.15 23.12
C PRO A 18 11.49 32.20 22.94
N ASP A 19 10.86 32.30 21.78
CA ASP A 19 9.89 31.34 21.30
C ASP A 19 10.66 30.03 21.25
N TYR A 20 10.47 29.21 22.28
CA TYR A 20 11.09 27.91 22.38
C TYR A 20 10.52 27.16 21.19
N MET A 21 11.29 27.11 20.10
CA MET A 21 10.99 26.30 18.95
C MET A 21 10.78 24.89 19.50
N VAL A 22 9.51 24.51 19.64
CA VAL A 22 9.12 23.12 19.75
C VAL A 22 9.75 22.50 18.52
N SER A 23 10.84 21.75 18.74
CA SER A 23 11.52 20.98 17.71
C SER A 23 10.45 20.33 16.85
N GLY A 24 10.29 20.88 15.64
CA GLY A 24 9.16 20.58 14.79
C GLY A 24 9.14 19.08 14.58
N SER A 25 7.99 18.45 14.79
CA SER A 25 7.79 17.07 14.36
C SER A 25 8.12 17.02 12.86
N ASN A 26 9.27 16.44 12.48
CA ASN A 26 9.64 16.27 11.08
C ASN A 26 8.55 15.39 10.44
N ARG A 27 7.73 16.03 9.60
CA ARG A 27 6.56 15.43 8.97
C ARG A 27 6.76 15.47 7.47
N ILE A 28 6.76 14.29 6.86
CA ILE A 28 6.76 14.13 5.42
C ILE A 28 5.32 14.26 4.93
N ARG A 29 5.06 15.23 4.06
CA ARG A 29 3.75 15.39 3.41
C ARG A 29 3.70 14.54 2.16
N GLY A 30 2.58 13.87 1.96
CA GLY A 30 2.33 13.00 0.83
C GLY A 30 1.04 13.31 0.11
N LYS A 31 1.06 13.20 -1.22
CA LYS A 31 -0.12 13.18 -2.09
C LYS A 31 -0.37 11.75 -2.58
N VAL A 32 -1.58 11.27 -2.38
CA VAL A 32 -2.02 9.91 -2.74
C VAL A 32 -3.13 10.00 -3.77
N VAL A 33 -2.94 9.40 -4.95
CA VAL A 33 -3.94 9.39 -6.02
C VAL A 33 -4.56 8.00 -6.14
N LEU A 34 -5.88 7.94 -6.06
CA LEU A 34 -6.65 6.70 -6.17
C LEU A 34 -7.94 6.88 -6.97
N MET A 35 -8.52 5.76 -7.40
CA MET A 35 -9.83 5.70 -8.09
C MET A 35 -10.75 4.70 -7.40
N LYS A 36 -12.04 5.03 -7.30
CA LYS A 36 -13.07 4.08 -6.84
C LYS A 36 -13.41 3.05 -7.91
N LYS A 37 -13.90 1.87 -7.48
CA LYS A 37 -14.33 0.80 -8.39
C LYS A 37 -15.40 1.24 -9.39
N ASN A 38 -16.33 2.11 -8.98
CA ASN A 38 -17.44 2.60 -9.82
C ASN A 38 -16.98 3.35 -11.09
N VAL A 39 -15.70 3.72 -11.20
CA VAL A 39 -15.12 4.33 -12.41
C VAL A 39 -14.82 3.29 -13.50
N LEU A 40 -14.62 2.04 -13.12
CA LEU A 40 -14.20 0.96 -14.02
C LEU A 40 -15.32 -0.05 -14.28
N ASP A 41 -16.45 0.07 -13.60
CA ASP A 41 -17.61 -0.82 -13.73
C ASP A 41 -18.91 0.01 -13.86
N PHE A 42 -19.40 0.18 -15.10
CA PHE A 42 -20.50 1.09 -15.46
C PHE A 42 -21.90 0.59 -15.01
N ASN A 43 -22.04 -0.63 -14.47
CA ASN A 43 -23.33 -1.26 -14.19
C ASN A 43 -23.87 -1.03 -12.74
N ASP A 44 -23.11 -0.40 -11.84
CA ASP A 44 -23.37 -0.47 -10.39
C ASP A 44 -24.07 0.76 -9.76
N LEU A 45 -24.74 1.57 -10.60
CA LEU A 45 -25.28 2.88 -10.22
C LEU A 45 -26.36 2.80 -9.10
N LYS A 46 -27.07 1.68 -8.98
CA LYS A 46 -28.13 1.45 -7.97
C LYS A 46 -27.61 0.96 -6.61
N ALA A 47 -26.47 0.25 -6.55
CA ALA A 47 -25.85 -0.15 -5.28
C ALA A 47 -25.20 1.04 -4.55
N SER A 48 -24.79 2.06 -5.32
CA SER A 48 -24.02 3.21 -4.83
C SER A 48 -24.67 4.05 -3.72
N PHE A 49 -26.01 4.03 -3.60
CA PHE A 49 -26.72 4.80 -2.57
C PHE A 49 -26.69 4.14 -1.18
N VAL A 50 -26.72 2.80 -1.13
CA VAL A 50 -26.68 2.04 0.13
C VAL A 50 -25.25 1.93 0.65
N ASP A 51 -24.28 1.80 -0.26
CA ASP A 51 -22.85 1.76 0.08
C ASP A 51 -22.37 3.06 0.74
N ARG A 52 -22.84 4.24 0.28
CA ARG A 52 -22.47 5.56 0.86
C ARG A 52 -22.68 5.65 2.37
N ILE A 53 -23.68 4.95 2.92
CA ILE A 53 -23.97 4.94 4.36
C ILE A 53 -23.00 4.01 5.12
N HIS A 54 -22.58 2.89 4.52
CA HIS A 54 -21.55 2.01 5.08
C HIS A 54 -20.11 2.51 4.85
N GLU A 55 -19.88 3.40 3.87
CA GLU A 55 -18.56 4.00 3.56
C GLU A 55 -17.97 4.83 4.72
N LEU A 56 -18.84 5.34 5.61
CA LEU A 56 -18.49 6.20 6.74
C LEU A 56 -17.95 5.45 7.98
N LEU A 57 -18.06 4.12 8.04
CA LEU A 57 -17.79 3.35 9.26
C LEU A 57 -16.36 2.79 9.38
N GLY A 58 -15.52 2.95 8.35
CA GLY A 58 -14.14 2.46 8.34
C GLY A 58 -13.11 3.53 8.73
N LYS A 59 -11.99 3.14 9.36
CA LYS A 59 -10.81 4.00 9.65
C LYS A 59 -10.04 4.41 8.36
N GLY A 60 -10.71 4.52 7.22
CA GLY A 60 -10.13 4.89 5.93
C GLY A 60 -8.98 3.99 5.48
N VAL A 61 -7.93 4.63 4.97
CA VAL A 61 -6.71 3.97 4.49
C VAL A 61 -5.54 4.45 5.35
N SER A 62 -4.73 3.51 5.83
CA SER A 62 -3.53 3.82 6.61
C SER A 62 -2.25 3.43 5.86
N MET A 63 -1.17 4.15 6.13
CA MET A 63 0.14 3.91 5.56
C MET A 63 1.24 3.94 6.63
N GLN A 64 2.32 3.22 6.38
CA GLN A 64 3.54 3.24 7.20
C GLN A 64 4.76 3.24 6.28
N LEU A 65 5.70 4.13 6.53
CA LEU A 65 6.99 4.11 5.84
C LEU A 65 7.90 3.03 6.43
N ILE A 66 8.77 2.48 5.57
CA ILE A 66 9.80 1.52 5.92
C ILE A 66 11.15 2.17 5.65
N SER A 67 12.06 2.10 6.63
CA SER A 67 13.43 2.60 6.47
C SER A 67 14.28 1.67 5.60
N ALA A 68 15.07 2.25 4.71
CA ALA A 68 16.10 1.54 3.94
C ALA A 68 17.44 1.44 4.69
N THR A 69 17.65 2.23 5.75
CA THR A 69 18.97 2.45 6.37
C THR A 69 19.02 2.15 7.86
N HIS A 70 17.88 2.20 8.55
CA HIS A 70 17.79 1.96 9.99
C HIS A 70 17.05 0.67 10.28
N PRO A 71 17.63 -0.26 11.06
CA PRO A 71 16.99 -1.53 11.39
C PRO A 71 15.86 -1.33 12.40
N GLU A 72 14.84 -2.18 12.31
CA GLU A 72 13.85 -2.38 13.37
C GLU A 72 14.53 -3.00 14.59
N ALA A 73 14.13 -2.60 15.80
CA ALA A 73 14.66 -3.18 17.02
C ALA A 73 14.38 -4.70 17.02
N ALA A 74 15.44 -5.50 17.04
CA ALA A 74 15.33 -6.93 16.82
C ALA A 74 14.53 -7.62 17.93
N ALA A 75 13.45 -8.31 17.56
CA ALA A 75 12.91 -9.40 18.37
C ALA A 75 13.65 -10.69 17.96
N ASN A 76 14.56 -11.16 18.80
CA ASN A 76 15.09 -12.53 18.85
C ASN A 76 15.58 -13.12 17.50
N GLY A 77 16.82 -12.83 17.10
CA GLY A 77 17.57 -13.64 16.13
C GLY A 77 17.05 -13.64 14.67
N LEU A 78 16.03 -12.86 14.34
CA LEU A 78 15.53 -12.70 12.98
C LEU A 78 16.42 -11.75 12.18
N LYS A 79 16.54 -11.98 10.86
CA LYS A 79 17.22 -11.06 9.93
C LYS A 79 16.75 -9.63 10.17
N SER A 80 17.69 -8.71 10.33
CA SER A 80 17.40 -7.28 10.45
C SER A 80 16.58 -6.81 9.25
N ARG A 81 15.48 -6.12 9.53
CA ARG A 81 14.58 -5.52 8.53
C ARG A 81 14.45 -4.03 8.81
N GLY A 82 14.07 -3.26 7.80
CA GLY A 82 13.89 -1.82 7.93
C GLY A 82 12.90 -1.43 9.02
N LYS A 83 13.24 -0.41 9.81
CA LYS A 83 12.37 0.15 10.85
C LYS A 83 11.05 0.62 10.25
N LEU A 84 9.94 0.25 10.90
CA LEU A 84 8.61 0.76 10.57
C LEU A 84 8.38 2.12 11.21
N GLY A 85 7.85 3.05 10.42
CA GLY A 85 7.33 4.32 10.92
C GLY A 85 5.98 4.18 11.63
N LYS A 86 5.53 5.29 12.21
CA LYS A 86 4.19 5.38 12.80
C LYS A 86 3.11 5.22 11.73
N VAL A 87 1.97 4.65 12.14
CA VAL A 87 0.78 4.56 11.29
C VAL A 87 0.21 5.96 11.08
N ALA A 88 0.09 6.37 9.83
CA ALA A 88 -0.63 7.58 9.42
C ALA A 88 -1.86 7.21 8.60
N TYR A 89 -2.86 8.08 8.59
CA TYR A 89 -4.12 7.88 7.86
C TYR A 89 -4.29 8.95 6.78
N LEU A 90 -4.98 8.60 5.68
CA LEU A 90 -5.37 9.59 4.69
C LEU A 90 -6.27 10.66 5.34
N GLU A 91 -5.89 11.92 5.15
CA GLU A 91 -6.62 13.06 5.68
C GLU A 91 -7.94 13.25 4.94
N LYS A 92 -8.98 13.70 5.67
CA LYS A 92 -10.30 14.03 5.11
C LYS A 92 -10.95 12.88 4.32
N TRP A 93 -10.62 11.62 4.65
CA TRP A 93 -11.16 10.45 3.96
C TRP A 93 -12.68 10.49 3.83
N ALA A 94 -13.41 10.64 4.94
CA ALA A 94 -14.87 10.59 4.97
C ALA A 94 -15.55 11.71 4.15
N THR A 95 -15.00 12.93 4.14
CA THR A 95 -15.60 14.06 3.42
C THR A 95 -15.28 14.04 1.93
N THR A 96 -14.12 13.52 1.56
CA THR A 96 -13.71 13.44 0.15
C THR A 96 -14.34 12.21 -0.51
N ILE A 97 -14.41 11.07 0.20
CA ILE A 97 -14.94 9.82 -0.35
C ILE A 97 -16.44 9.91 -0.70
N THR A 98 -17.20 10.72 0.05
CA THR A 98 -18.65 10.92 -0.14
C THR A 98 -18.99 11.85 -1.32
N SER A 99 -18.05 12.70 -1.74
CA SER A 99 -18.21 13.66 -2.85
C SER A 99 -17.67 13.16 -4.19
N LEU A 100 -17.13 11.93 -4.25
CA LEU A 100 -16.52 11.38 -5.47
C LEU A 100 -17.53 11.20 -6.61
N SER A 101 -17.33 11.94 -7.70
CA SER A 101 -17.76 11.56 -9.05
C SER A 101 -16.80 10.53 -9.66
N ALA A 102 -17.17 9.91 -10.78
CA ALA A 102 -16.29 8.94 -11.43
C ALA A 102 -14.99 9.63 -11.91
N GLY A 103 -13.83 9.29 -11.33
CA GLY A 103 -12.54 9.88 -11.66
C GLY A 103 -11.43 9.61 -10.65
N GLU A 104 -10.27 10.25 -10.89
CA GLU A 104 -9.12 10.24 -9.98
C GLU A 104 -9.33 11.21 -8.81
N THR A 105 -9.03 10.75 -7.60
CA THR A 105 -9.10 11.57 -6.39
C THR A 105 -7.74 11.62 -5.72
N SER A 106 -7.35 12.83 -5.32
CA SER A 106 -6.14 13.08 -4.55
C SER A 106 -6.47 13.23 -3.06
N PHE A 107 -5.72 12.53 -2.21
CA PHE A 107 -5.73 12.65 -0.77
C PHE A 107 -4.37 13.15 -0.28
N THR A 108 -4.37 13.78 0.89
CA THR A 108 -3.14 14.17 1.58
C THR A 108 -2.88 13.20 2.74
N ILE A 109 -1.61 12.97 3.05
CA ILE A 109 -1.17 12.23 4.22
C ILE A 109 0.03 12.95 4.84
N SER A 110 0.08 12.98 6.17
CA SER A 110 1.21 13.50 6.93
C SER A 110 1.85 12.35 7.71
N LEU A 111 3.10 12.00 7.37
CA LEU A 111 3.85 10.89 7.95
C LEU A 111 4.89 11.45 8.93
N ASP A 112 4.80 11.08 10.20
CA ASP A 112 5.82 11.42 11.19
C ASP A 112 7.10 10.63 10.87
N TRP A 113 8.15 11.35 10.48
CA TRP A 113 9.41 10.75 10.02
C TRP A 113 10.58 11.71 10.29
N ASP A 114 11.37 11.38 11.29
CA ASP A 114 12.56 12.14 11.69
C ASP A 114 13.86 11.42 11.30
N GLU A 115 15.00 12.07 11.54
CA GLU A 115 16.33 11.55 11.21
C GLU A 115 16.64 10.20 11.86
N SER A 116 16.02 9.87 13.01
CA SER A 116 16.18 8.57 13.68
C SER A 116 15.56 7.39 12.91
N HIS A 117 14.82 7.69 11.84
CA HIS A 117 14.28 6.70 10.92
C HIS A 117 15.15 6.56 9.66
N GLY A 118 16.08 7.49 9.41
CA GLY A 118 16.91 7.57 8.21
C GLY A 118 16.12 7.63 6.89
N ALA A 119 16.76 7.19 5.81
CA ALA A 119 16.17 7.21 4.47
C ALA A 119 14.97 6.25 4.31
N PRO A 120 13.78 6.71 3.88
CA PRO A 120 12.65 5.84 3.57
C PRO A 120 12.87 5.09 2.25
N GLY A 121 12.45 3.81 2.22
CA GLY A 121 12.70 2.91 1.09
C GLY A 121 11.52 2.11 0.58
N ALA A 122 10.44 2.01 1.36
CA ALA A 122 9.19 1.38 0.95
C ALA A 122 8.03 1.90 1.80
N LEU A 123 6.81 1.55 1.40
CA LEU A 123 5.59 1.95 2.10
C LEU A 123 4.62 0.78 2.20
N LEU A 124 4.12 0.54 3.42
CA LEU A 124 2.99 -0.36 3.66
C LEU A 124 1.69 0.41 3.56
N ILE A 125 0.67 -0.22 2.98
CA ILE A 125 -0.69 0.31 2.93
C ILE A 125 -1.68 -0.72 3.46
N ARG A 126 -2.65 -0.24 4.25
CA ARG A 126 -3.78 -1.04 4.74
C ARG A 126 -5.08 -0.32 4.44
N ASN A 127 -5.97 -1.03 3.75
CA ASN A 127 -7.32 -0.57 3.49
C ASN A 127 -8.24 -1.07 4.61
N HIS A 128 -8.69 -0.16 5.48
CA HIS A 128 -9.66 -0.46 6.54
C HIS A 128 -11.11 -0.17 6.09
N HIS A 129 -11.29 0.22 4.84
CA HIS A 129 -12.58 0.38 4.20
C HIS A 129 -13.11 -0.97 3.70
N HIS A 130 -14.44 -1.08 3.56
CA HIS A 130 -15.10 -2.33 3.16
C HIS A 130 -15.00 -2.62 1.66
N SER A 131 -14.80 -1.59 0.84
CA SER A 131 -14.60 -1.69 -0.62
C SER A 131 -13.15 -1.48 -1.03
N GLN A 132 -12.75 -2.12 -2.13
CA GLN A 132 -11.47 -1.93 -2.79
C GLN A 132 -11.39 -0.59 -3.52
N PHE A 133 -10.17 -0.08 -3.69
CA PHE A 133 -9.88 1.07 -4.55
C PHE A 133 -8.65 0.76 -5.41
N TYR A 134 -8.51 1.48 -6.51
CA TYR A 134 -7.34 1.42 -7.37
C TYR A 134 -6.35 2.50 -6.97
N LEU A 135 -5.20 2.11 -6.43
CA LEU A 135 -4.11 3.02 -6.05
C LEU A 135 -3.25 3.30 -7.29
N LYS A 136 -3.21 4.57 -7.72
CA LYS A 136 -2.38 4.99 -8.86
C LYS A 136 -0.97 5.33 -8.42
N THR A 137 -0.83 6.37 -7.60
CA THR A 137 0.47 6.91 -7.21
C THR A 137 0.47 7.41 -5.76
N ILE A 138 1.66 7.43 -5.16
CA ILE A 138 1.96 8.13 -3.93
C ILE A 138 3.18 9.00 -4.20
N THR A 139 3.13 10.27 -3.82
CA THR A 139 4.28 11.19 -3.94
C THR A 139 4.52 11.82 -2.58
N LEU A 140 5.72 11.67 -2.06
CA LEU A 140 6.15 12.27 -0.81
C LEU A 140 7.11 13.40 -1.12
N GLU A 141 6.85 14.57 -0.56
CA GLU A 141 7.67 15.78 -0.74
C GLU A 141 8.55 16.00 0.50
N ASP A 142 9.62 16.78 0.32
CA ASP A 142 10.52 17.22 1.39
C ASP A 142 11.12 16.04 2.19
N VAL A 143 11.38 14.91 1.52
CA VAL A 143 11.98 13.72 2.12
C VAL A 143 13.46 13.96 2.36
N PRO A 144 13.97 13.79 3.60
CA PRO A 144 15.40 13.94 3.90
C PRO A 144 16.26 13.11 2.95
N GLU A 145 17.35 13.71 2.44
CA GLU A 145 18.31 13.12 1.48
C GLU A 145 17.77 12.78 0.08
N HIS A 146 16.44 12.76 -0.11
CA HIS A 146 15.81 12.32 -1.36
C HIS A 146 15.04 13.44 -2.09
N GLY A 147 14.65 14.51 -1.40
CA GLY A 147 13.79 15.55 -1.95
C GLY A 147 12.37 15.03 -2.18
N GLN A 148 12.11 14.46 -3.35
CA GLN A 148 10.82 13.87 -3.69
C GLN A 148 10.93 12.34 -3.85
N LEU A 149 10.03 11.60 -3.19
CA LEU A 149 9.92 10.15 -3.33
C LEU A 149 8.62 9.77 -4.02
N HIS A 150 8.72 9.20 -5.22
CA HIS A 150 7.56 8.85 -6.04
C HIS A 150 7.34 7.33 -6.13
N PHE A 151 6.10 6.90 -5.90
CA PHE A 151 5.66 5.52 -5.98
C PHE A 151 4.64 5.38 -7.11
N VAL A 152 4.98 4.56 -8.10
CA VAL A 152 4.08 4.17 -9.19
C VAL A 152 3.42 2.85 -8.79
N CYS A 153 2.20 2.90 -8.27
CA CYS A 153 1.54 1.76 -7.63
C CYS A 153 0.69 0.94 -8.60
N ASN A 154 -0.20 1.61 -9.36
CA ASN A 154 -1.10 1.03 -10.36
C ASN A 154 -1.70 -0.34 -9.97
N SER A 155 -2.30 -0.41 -8.78
CA SER A 155 -2.83 -1.67 -8.25
C SER A 155 -4.12 -1.47 -7.47
N TRP A 156 -5.03 -2.44 -7.62
CA TRP A 156 -6.15 -2.60 -6.70
C TRP A 156 -5.68 -2.94 -5.28
N VAL A 157 -6.26 -2.29 -4.28
CA VAL A 157 -6.02 -2.53 -2.85
C VAL A 157 -7.35 -2.92 -2.21
N TYR A 158 -7.51 -4.22 -1.94
CA TYR A 158 -8.69 -4.78 -1.29
C TYR A 158 -8.67 -4.54 0.22
N PRO A 159 -9.83 -4.69 0.89
CA PRO A 159 -9.91 -4.61 2.35
C PRO A 159 -8.89 -5.51 3.05
N ALA A 160 -8.28 -5.03 4.13
CA ALA A 160 -7.15 -5.69 4.78
C ALA A 160 -7.44 -7.13 5.23
N HIS A 161 -8.69 -7.45 5.60
CA HIS A 161 -9.11 -8.79 6.00
C HIS A 161 -9.08 -9.84 4.87
N ARG A 162 -8.96 -9.40 3.60
CA ARG A 162 -8.81 -10.30 2.44
C ARG A 162 -7.38 -10.79 2.26
N TYR A 163 -6.40 -10.11 2.86
CA TYR A 163 -4.99 -10.46 2.75
C TYR A 163 -4.48 -11.15 4.01
N LYS A 164 -3.53 -12.08 3.84
CA LYS A 164 -2.75 -12.66 4.94
C LYS A 164 -1.50 -11.83 5.28
N TYR A 165 -1.24 -10.78 4.51
CA TYR A 165 -0.05 -9.94 4.56
C TYR A 165 -0.43 -8.47 4.31
N ASN A 166 0.50 -7.55 4.60
CA ASN A 166 0.33 -6.14 4.29
C ASN A 166 0.73 -5.85 2.85
N ARG A 167 -0.02 -5.00 2.15
CA ARG A 167 0.38 -4.53 0.82
C ARG A 167 1.57 -3.60 0.95
N ILE A 168 2.62 -3.88 0.20
CA ILE A 168 3.84 -3.07 0.14
C ILE A 168 3.99 -2.44 -1.24
N PHE A 169 4.53 -1.23 -1.28
CA PHE A 169 4.90 -0.52 -2.49
C PHE A 169 6.33 0.04 -2.34
N PHE A 170 7.09 -0.05 -3.42
CA PHE A 170 8.46 0.48 -3.50
C PHE A 170 8.46 1.75 -4.36
N PRO A 171 9.40 2.70 -4.10
CA PRO A 171 9.55 3.88 -4.93
C PRO A 171 10.02 3.48 -6.34
N ASN A 172 9.90 4.40 -7.30
CA ASN A 172 10.28 4.20 -8.71
C ASN A 172 11.79 4.12 -8.97
N LYS A 173 12.59 3.83 -7.94
CA LYS A 173 14.03 3.62 -8.05
C LYS A 173 14.33 2.14 -8.28
N ALA A 174 15.01 1.83 -9.38
CA ALA A 174 15.34 0.47 -9.77
C ALA A 174 16.61 -0.04 -9.05
N TYR A 175 16.55 -1.28 -8.56
CA TYR A 175 17.69 -1.97 -7.95
C TYR A 175 17.82 -3.39 -8.49
N LEU A 176 19.04 -3.78 -8.89
CA LEU A 176 19.39 -5.19 -9.00
C LEU A 176 19.26 -5.88 -7.63
N PRO A 177 19.11 -7.22 -7.57
CA PRO A 177 19.07 -7.93 -6.29
C PRO A 177 20.26 -7.59 -5.39
N SER A 178 21.48 -7.55 -5.92
CA SER A 178 22.72 -7.21 -5.18
C SER A 178 22.83 -5.74 -4.77
N GLN A 179 21.99 -4.86 -5.30
CA GLN A 179 22.00 -3.41 -5.04
C GLN A 179 20.81 -2.97 -4.17
N THR A 180 19.91 -3.89 -3.82
CA THR A 180 18.77 -3.57 -2.96
C THR A 180 19.31 -3.23 -1.58
N PRO A 181 18.89 -2.11 -0.94
CA PRO A 181 19.29 -1.80 0.43
C PRO A 181 19.04 -2.99 1.35
N GLU A 182 20.03 -3.31 2.20
CA GLU A 182 20.06 -4.59 2.92
C GLU A 182 18.80 -4.82 3.76
N LEU A 183 18.33 -3.77 4.42
CA LEU A 183 17.15 -3.78 5.28
C LEU A 183 15.82 -3.91 4.52
N LEU A 184 15.83 -3.76 3.19
CA LEU A 184 14.68 -4.00 2.32
C LEU A 184 14.64 -5.41 1.74
N HIS A 185 15.71 -6.20 1.86
CA HIS A 185 15.71 -7.59 1.36
C HIS A 185 14.57 -8.44 1.92
N PRO A 186 14.30 -8.44 3.25
CA PRO A 186 13.22 -9.26 3.79
C PRO A 186 11.86 -8.91 3.17
N TYR A 187 11.58 -7.61 3.01
CA TYR A 187 10.33 -7.14 2.39
C TYR A 187 10.22 -7.51 0.91
N ARG A 188 11.32 -7.42 0.15
CA ARG A 188 11.38 -7.82 -1.26
C ARG A 188 11.10 -9.32 -1.42
N GLU A 189 11.75 -10.15 -0.61
CA GLU A 189 11.58 -11.61 -0.65
C GLU A 189 10.20 -12.06 -0.16
N GLU A 190 9.66 -11.44 0.88
CA GLU A 190 8.31 -11.69 1.37
C GLU A 190 7.26 -11.34 0.30
N GLU A 191 7.38 -10.20 -0.40
CA GLU A 191 6.48 -9.86 -1.51
C GLU A 191 6.59 -10.87 -2.67
N LEU A 192 7.81 -11.29 -3.04
CA LEU A 192 7.99 -12.33 -4.07
C LEU A 192 7.42 -13.69 -3.64
N ALA A 193 7.50 -14.05 -2.36
CA ALA A 193 6.87 -15.26 -1.83
C ALA A 193 5.35 -15.16 -1.87
N ASN A 194 4.78 -14.01 -1.48
CA ASN A 194 3.33 -13.75 -1.56
C ASN A 194 2.82 -13.84 -3.00
N LEU A 195 3.57 -13.33 -3.98
CA LEU A 195 3.24 -13.41 -5.40
C LEU A 195 3.33 -14.84 -5.96
N ARG A 196 4.21 -15.70 -5.43
CA ARG A 196 4.27 -17.12 -5.83
C ARG A 196 3.14 -17.96 -5.21
N GLY A 197 2.68 -17.59 -4.02
CA GLY A 197 1.66 -18.34 -3.28
C GLY A 197 2.13 -19.73 -2.84
N SER A 198 1.19 -20.60 -2.46
CA SER A 198 1.47 -21.93 -1.92
C SER A 198 1.39 -23.07 -2.93
N GLY A 199 1.05 -22.79 -4.20
CA GLY A 199 0.77 -23.81 -5.22
C GLY A 199 -0.54 -24.59 -5.02
N SER A 200 -1.33 -24.22 -4.00
CA SER A 200 -2.56 -24.94 -3.59
C SER A 200 -3.75 -23.98 -3.42
N GLY A 201 -4.95 -24.55 -3.28
CA GLY A 201 -6.19 -23.79 -3.09
C GLY A 201 -6.73 -23.09 -4.35
N GLU A 202 -8.00 -22.73 -4.31
CA GLU A 202 -8.65 -21.94 -5.36
C GLU A 202 -8.31 -20.46 -5.20
N LEU A 203 -7.88 -19.82 -6.29
CA LEU A 203 -7.57 -18.39 -6.28
C LEU A 203 -8.84 -17.54 -6.29
N LYS A 204 -8.83 -16.45 -5.54
CA LYS A 204 -9.93 -15.49 -5.40
C LYS A 204 -9.62 -14.19 -6.13
N GLU A 205 -10.65 -13.36 -6.34
CA GLU A 205 -10.56 -12.10 -7.11
C GLU A 205 -9.48 -11.14 -6.59
N TRP A 206 -9.21 -11.15 -5.28
CA TRP A 206 -8.22 -10.29 -4.64
C TRP A 206 -6.82 -10.92 -4.55
N ASP A 207 -6.66 -12.18 -4.95
CA ASP A 207 -5.37 -12.85 -4.90
C ASP A 207 -4.43 -12.32 -5.99
N ARG A 208 -3.15 -12.14 -5.63
CA ARG A 208 -2.08 -11.71 -6.54
C ARG A 208 -1.08 -12.83 -6.79
N VAL A 209 -1.58 -14.07 -6.81
CA VAL A 209 -0.74 -15.26 -6.94
C VAL A 209 -0.55 -15.59 -8.42
N TYR A 210 0.70 -15.74 -8.83
CA TYR A 210 1.14 -16.11 -10.17
C TYR A 210 1.81 -17.47 -10.08
N ASP A 211 1.17 -18.46 -10.69
CA ASP A 211 1.65 -19.84 -10.71
C ASP A 211 1.18 -20.54 -12.00
N TYR A 212 1.71 -21.72 -12.26
CA TYR A 212 1.54 -22.44 -13.51
C TYR A 212 0.53 -23.58 -13.41
N ALA A 213 -0.17 -23.83 -14.50
CA ALA A 213 -0.98 -25.03 -14.68
C ALA A 213 -1.04 -25.44 -16.15
N TYR A 214 -1.48 -26.67 -16.39
CA TYR A 214 -1.74 -27.19 -17.74
C TYR A 214 -3.07 -26.68 -18.30
N TYR A 215 -3.29 -26.85 -19.60
CA TYR A 215 -4.60 -26.62 -20.22
C TYR A 215 -5.49 -27.85 -20.00
N ASN A 216 -5.97 -27.99 -18.77
CA ASN A 216 -6.93 -29.00 -18.34
C ASN A 216 -8.34 -28.41 -18.11
N ASP A 217 -8.55 -27.16 -18.49
CA ASP A 217 -9.78 -26.40 -18.23
C ASP A 217 -10.53 -25.99 -19.51
N LEU A 218 -10.19 -26.61 -20.64
CA LEU A 218 -10.87 -26.40 -21.93
C LEU A 218 -12.09 -27.32 -22.11
N GLY A 219 -12.05 -28.51 -21.51
CA GLY A 219 -13.12 -29.50 -21.60
C GLY A 219 -14.25 -29.29 -20.58
N SER A 220 -15.36 -29.99 -20.80
CA SER A 220 -16.45 -30.09 -19.81
C SER A 220 -16.99 -31.53 -19.77
N PRO A 221 -16.18 -32.52 -19.37
CA PRO A 221 -16.53 -33.95 -19.42
C PRO A 221 -17.77 -34.31 -18.60
N ASP A 222 -18.09 -33.56 -17.53
CA ASP A 222 -19.33 -33.71 -16.76
C ASP A 222 -20.60 -33.47 -17.61
N LYS A 223 -20.52 -32.79 -18.76
CA LYS A 223 -21.62 -32.60 -19.73
C LYS A 223 -21.72 -33.74 -20.76
N GLY A 224 -20.81 -34.71 -20.71
CA GLY A 224 -20.76 -35.89 -21.57
C GLY A 224 -19.52 -35.96 -22.48
N PRO A 225 -19.24 -37.13 -23.09
CA PRO A 225 -17.97 -37.41 -23.78
C PRO A 225 -17.62 -36.46 -24.92
N LYS A 226 -18.62 -35.93 -25.64
CA LYS A 226 -18.40 -34.97 -26.73
C LYS A 226 -17.75 -33.64 -26.29
N TYR A 227 -17.83 -33.32 -25.00
CA TYR A 227 -17.24 -32.12 -24.40
C TYR A 227 -15.89 -32.41 -23.72
N ALA A 228 -15.44 -33.67 -23.68
CA ALA A 228 -14.12 -34.02 -23.17
C ALA A 228 -13.03 -33.50 -24.13
N ARG A 229 -11.92 -33.04 -23.57
CA ARG A 229 -10.75 -32.58 -24.33
C ARG A 229 -9.49 -33.16 -23.65
N PRO A 230 -8.45 -33.53 -24.42
CA PRO A 230 -7.19 -33.94 -23.83
C PRO A 230 -6.55 -32.78 -23.07
N ILE A 231 -5.78 -33.10 -22.04
CA ILE A 231 -4.97 -32.11 -21.32
C ILE A 231 -3.78 -31.72 -22.20
N LEU A 232 -3.57 -30.42 -22.43
CA LEU A 232 -2.39 -29.94 -23.17
C LEU A 232 -1.30 -29.48 -22.18
N GLY A 233 -0.12 -30.09 -22.32
CA GLY A 233 1.06 -29.88 -21.49
C GLY A 233 1.31 -31.00 -20.47
N GLY A 234 2.58 -31.25 -20.14
CA GLY A 234 2.98 -32.24 -19.13
C GLY A 234 3.17 -33.65 -19.64
N SER A 235 2.95 -33.89 -20.94
CA SER A 235 3.23 -35.15 -21.62
C SER A 235 4.02 -34.93 -22.91
N TYR A 236 4.68 -35.98 -23.40
CA TYR A 236 5.36 -35.98 -24.71
C TYR A 236 4.36 -36.01 -25.88
N GLU A 237 3.18 -36.58 -25.67
CA GLU A 237 2.13 -36.69 -26.70
C GLU A 237 1.45 -35.34 -26.97
N TYR A 238 1.23 -34.54 -25.92
CA TYR A 238 0.61 -33.20 -26.01
C TYR A 238 1.50 -32.14 -25.35
N PRO A 239 2.70 -31.84 -25.90
CA PRO A 239 3.55 -30.80 -25.35
C PRO A 239 2.88 -29.43 -25.56
N TYR A 240 2.83 -28.62 -24.51
CA TYR A 240 2.22 -27.29 -24.59
C TYR A 240 2.74 -26.34 -23.50
N PRO A 241 2.80 -25.02 -23.76
CA PRO A 241 3.10 -24.02 -22.74
C PRO A 241 2.15 -24.09 -21.54
N ARG A 242 2.62 -23.60 -20.38
CA ARG A 242 1.77 -23.46 -19.19
C ARG A 242 0.86 -22.24 -19.32
N ARG A 243 -0.24 -22.26 -18.57
CA ARG A 243 -1.14 -21.12 -18.35
C ARG A 243 -1.10 -20.68 -16.88
N GLY A 244 -1.73 -19.53 -16.58
CA GLY A 244 -1.92 -19.07 -15.21
C GLY A 244 -2.84 -20.00 -14.42
N ARG A 245 -2.36 -20.48 -13.27
CA ARG A 245 -3.11 -21.33 -12.34
C ARG A 245 -4.36 -20.60 -11.83
N THR A 246 -5.47 -21.33 -11.72
CA THR A 246 -6.75 -20.82 -11.18
C THR A 246 -7.18 -21.57 -9.91
N GLY A 247 -6.76 -22.83 -9.76
CA GLY A 247 -7.07 -23.65 -8.58
C GLY A 247 -8.54 -24.06 -8.45
N ARG A 248 -9.36 -23.87 -9.50
CA ARG A 248 -10.74 -24.38 -9.54
C ARG A 248 -10.74 -25.90 -9.37
N LYS A 249 -11.79 -26.44 -8.72
CA LYS A 249 -11.93 -27.87 -8.48
C LYS A 249 -11.94 -28.67 -9.78
N THR A 250 -11.42 -29.89 -9.72
CA THR A 250 -11.47 -30.86 -10.81
C THR A 250 -12.91 -31.28 -11.10
N THR A 251 -13.14 -31.78 -12.31
CA THR A 251 -14.42 -32.34 -12.74
C THR A 251 -14.76 -33.60 -11.94
N LYS A 252 -16.05 -33.95 -11.83
CA LYS A 252 -16.46 -35.17 -11.08
C LYS A 252 -15.95 -36.43 -11.78
N THR A 253 -15.85 -36.38 -13.11
CA THR A 253 -15.34 -37.48 -13.93
C THR A 253 -13.81 -37.64 -13.89
N GLY A 254 -13.07 -36.81 -13.14
CA GLY A 254 -11.65 -37.07 -12.85
C GLY A 254 -10.68 -36.79 -14.02
N GLN A 255 -10.94 -35.74 -14.79
CA GLN A 255 -9.96 -35.12 -15.70
C GLN A 255 -9.62 -33.70 -15.24
#